data_AF-A0A388PQ16-F1
#
_entry.id   AF-A0A388PQ16-F1
#
_cell.length_a   1.000
_cell.length_b   1.000
_cell.length_c   1.000
_cell.angle_alpha   90.00
_cell.angle_beta   90.00
_cell.angle_gamma   90.00
#
_symmetry.space_group_name_H-M   'P 1'
#
loop_
_entity.id
_entity.type
_entity.pdbx_description
1 polymer ?
#
loop_
_entity_poly.entity_id
_entity_poly.type
_entity_poly.pdbx_seq_one_letter_code
_entity_poly.pdbx_strand_id
1 'polypeptide(L)'
;MPLTDEELAALPLSPAGRLAAEAMLADQRLLRAHDLAPSLNLIHDCQPDPAAGPVPTDVTSFHVDSAPVEVDTWLCTYLGACSEGLANEDARRKVEVPEIRAQLLMEYGGADDEGFAEFLHEHSYDSHYAPRPGAQPYAFGRFALWRIATRWPGSPVPPCVHRAPVNRPGNLACC
;
A
#
# COMPACT_ATOMS: atom_id res chain seq x y z
N MET A 1 -10.22 5.84 10.04
CA MET A 1 -11.57 5.46 10.50
C MET A 1 -12.27 4.79 9.33
N PRO A 2 -12.87 3.60 9.51
CA PRO A 2 -13.62 2.96 8.44
C PRO A 2 -14.86 3.80 8.12
N LEU A 3 -15.15 3.94 6.83
CA LEU A 3 -16.33 4.63 6.31
C LEU A 3 -17.42 3.58 6.03
N THR A 4 -18.65 3.83 6.50
CA THR A 4 -19.80 2.96 6.20
C THR A 4 -20.36 3.19 4.79
N ASP A 5 -21.18 2.25 4.31
CA ASP A 5 -21.88 2.39 3.04
C ASP A 5 -22.80 3.62 3.04
N GLU A 6 -23.50 3.86 4.15
CA GLU A 6 -24.39 5.01 4.32
C GLU A 6 -23.62 6.32 4.33
N GLU A 7 -22.47 6.36 5.03
CA GLU A 7 -21.62 7.54 5.08
C GLU A 7 -21.05 7.87 3.69
N LEU A 8 -20.56 6.86 2.96
CA LEU A 8 -20.08 7.02 1.58
C LEU A 8 -21.17 7.56 0.65
N ALA A 9 -22.40 7.03 0.75
CA ALA A 9 -23.53 7.47 -0.07
C ALA A 9 -23.98 8.90 0.24
N ALA A 10 -23.75 9.37 1.48
CA ALA A 10 -24.14 10.71 1.93
C ALA A 10 -23.09 11.79 1.62
N LEU A 11 -21.90 11.43 1.15
CA LEU A 11 -20.84 12.40 0.87
C LEU A 11 -21.27 13.42 -0.21
N PRO A 12 -20.93 14.71 -0.04
CA PRO A 12 -21.21 15.73 -1.04
C PRO A 12 -20.21 15.61 -2.21
N LEU A 13 -20.48 14.67 -3.12
CA LEU A 13 -19.57 14.30 -4.20
C LEU A 13 -19.89 15.01 -5.53
N SER A 14 -18.85 15.25 -6.33
CA SER A 14 -18.97 15.65 -7.73
C SER A 14 -19.63 14.54 -8.58
N PRO A 15 -20.05 14.79 -9.84
CA PRO A 15 -20.58 13.73 -10.71
C PRO A 15 -19.62 12.54 -10.87
N ALA A 16 -18.32 12.79 -11.02
CA ALA A 16 -17.31 11.73 -11.09
C ALA A 16 -17.12 11.00 -9.76
N GLY A 17 -17.19 11.73 -8.64
CA GLY A 17 -17.14 11.15 -7.29
C GLY A 17 -18.35 10.25 -7.00
N ARG A 18 -19.56 10.62 -7.46
CA ARG A 18 -20.74 9.77 -7.31
C ARG A 18 -20.60 8.45 -8.06
N LEU A 19 -20.11 8.49 -9.31
CA LEU A 19 -19.84 7.27 -10.07
C LEU A 19 -18.80 6.38 -9.37
N ALA A 20 -17.76 6.98 -8.79
CA ALA A 20 -16.76 6.27 -8.01
C ALA A 20 -17.36 5.61 -6.75
N ALA A 21 -18.18 6.34 -5.99
CA ALA A 21 -18.87 5.82 -4.82
C ALA A 21 -19.86 4.69 -5.16
N GLU A 22 -20.61 4.82 -6.26
CA GLU A 22 -21.51 3.77 -6.75
C GLU A 22 -20.74 2.47 -7.06
N ALA A 23 -19.58 2.59 -7.72
CA ALA A 23 -18.72 1.44 -8.00
C ALA A 23 -18.13 0.82 -6.72
N MET A 24 -17.63 1.64 -5.79
CA MET A 24 -17.16 1.17 -4.47
C MET A 24 -18.24 0.38 -3.73
N LEU A 25 -19.47 0.89 -3.71
CA LEU A 25 -20.60 0.22 -3.05
C LEU A 25 -20.98 -1.09 -3.75
N ALA A 26 -20.90 -1.14 -5.08
CA ALA A 26 -21.13 -2.38 -5.83
C ALA A 26 -20.07 -3.45 -5.50
N ASP A 27 -18.80 -3.06 -5.48
CA ASP A 27 -17.68 -3.96 -5.17
C ASP A 27 -17.73 -4.46 -3.72
N GLN A 28 -18.09 -3.60 -2.76
CA GLN A 28 -18.31 -4.03 -1.38
C GLN A 28 -19.43 -5.08 -1.27
N ARG A 29 -20.53 -4.93 -2.02
CA ARG A 29 -21.61 -5.95 -2.04
C ARG A 29 -21.13 -7.26 -2.64
N LEU A 30 -20.33 -7.21 -3.71
CA LEU A 30 -19.76 -8.42 -4.32
C LEU A 30 -18.85 -9.15 -3.33
N LEU A 31 -17.95 -8.45 -2.64
CA LEU A 31 -17.08 -9.04 -1.63
C LEU A 31 -17.89 -9.70 -0.49
N ARG A 32 -18.93 -9.02 0.03
CA ARG A 32 -19.83 -9.59 1.06
C ARG A 32 -20.60 -10.81 0.55
N ALA A 33 -20.98 -10.86 -0.72
CA ALA A 33 -21.62 -12.03 -1.33
C ALA A 33 -20.68 -13.25 -1.45
N HIS A 34 -19.36 -13.03 -1.30
CA HIS A 34 -18.33 -14.05 -1.22
C HIS A 34 -17.88 -14.35 0.23
N ASP A 35 -18.71 -14.02 1.22
CA ASP A 35 -18.44 -14.21 2.65
C ASP A 35 -17.18 -13.47 3.15
N LEU A 36 -16.77 -12.40 2.45
CA LEU A 36 -15.70 -11.51 2.87
C LEU A 36 -16.24 -10.34 3.69
N ALA A 37 -15.38 -9.73 4.51
CA ALA A 37 -15.72 -8.58 5.36
C ALA A 37 -14.96 -7.32 4.90
N PRO A 38 -15.34 -6.69 3.76
CA PRO A 38 -14.64 -5.50 3.28
C PRO A 38 -14.81 -4.33 4.26
N SER A 39 -13.73 -3.57 4.43
CA SER A 39 -13.70 -2.33 5.20
C SER A 39 -13.12 -1.22 4.32
N LEU A 40 -13.87 -0.14 4.12
CA LEU A 40 -13.38 1.02 3.38
C LEU A 40 -12.68 1.98 4.34
N ASN A 41 -11.38 2.17 4.18
CA ASN A 41 -10.60 3.09 5.01
C ASN A 41 -10.32 4.39 4.26
N LEU A 42 -10.62 5.53 4.88
CA LEU A 42 -10.19 6.83 4.38
C LEU A 42 -8.74 7.08 4.78
N ILE A 43 -7.87 7.24 3.78
CA ILE A 43 -6.49 7.67 3.94
C ILE A 43 -6.42 9.11 3.45
N HIS A 44 -6.10 10.02 4.37
CA HIS A 44 -5.88 11.42 4.04
C HIS A 44 -4.44 11.64 3.58
N ASP A 45 -4.24 12.60 2.68
CA ASP A 45 -2.93 13.16 2.37
C ASP A 45 -1.86 12.12 2.00
N CYS A 46 -2.08 11.36 0.91
CA CYS A 46 -1.07 10.50 0.27
C CYS A 46 0.08 11.33 -0.35
N GLN A 47 0.85 12.00 0.52
CA GLN A 47 2.04 12.76 0.23
C GLN A 47 3.22 12.05 0.91
N PRO A 48 4.37 11.95 0.24
CA PRO A 48 5.60 11.54 0.90
C PRO A 48 5.89 12.48 2.08
N ASP A 49 6.25 11.92 3.23
CA ASP A 49 6.68 12.72 4.38
C ASP A 49 8.06 13.33 4.09
N PRO A 50 8.20 14.67 4.04
CA PRO A 50 9.50 15.32 3.82
C PRO A 50 10.49 15.10 4.96
N ALA A 51 10.02 14.71 6.14
CA ALA A 51 10.83 14.34 7.30
C ALA A 51 11.08 12.83 7.40
N ALA A 52 10.68 12.04 6.39
CA ALA A 52 10.93 10.61 6.38
C ALA A 52 12.43 10.31 6.52
N GLY A 53 12.74 9.34 7.39
CA GLY A 53 14.10 8.85 7.60
C GLY A 53 14.65 8.07 6.40
N PRO A 54 15.65 7.19 6.62
CA PRO A 54 16.32 6.45 5.54
C PRO A 54 15.38 5.57 4.70
N VAL A 55 14.23 5.20 5.26
CA VAL A 55 13.18 4.42 4.59
C VAL A 55 11.83 5.13 4.78
N PRO A 56 11.29 5.77 3.73
CA PRO A 56 9.90 6.25 3.76
C PRO A 56 8.94 5.08 3.90
N THR A 57 8.07 5.14 4.90
CA THR A 57 7.10 4.08 5.25
C THR A 57 5.65 4.41 4.88
N ASP A 58 5.42 5.56 4.25
CA ASP A 58 4.09 5.94 3.79
C ASP A 58 3.61 5.09 2.59
N VAL A 59 2.30 5.13 2.33
CA VAL A 59 1.64 4.32 1.29
C VAL A 59 2.11 4.62 -0.14
N THR A 60 2.80 5.74 -0.39
CA THR A 60 3.35 6.09 -1.71
C THR A 60 4.72 5.46 -1.97
N SER A 61 5.36 4.91 -0.92
CA SER A 61 6.53 4.05 -1.01
C SER A 61 6.11 2.67 -1.51
N PHE A 62 6.89 2.04 -2.41
CA PHE A 62 6.63 0.64 -2.77
C PHE A 62 6.77 -0.23 -1.53
N HIS A 63 5.73 -0.98 -1.21
CA HIS A 63 5.64 -1.80 -0.02
C HIS A 63 4.90 -3.10 -0.28
N VAL A 64 4.92 -3.96 0.72
CA VAL A 64 4.12 -5.18 0.78
C VAL A 64 3.25 -5.11 2.03
N ASP A 65 2.00 -5.55 1.89
CA ASP A 65 1.16 -5.75 3.06
C ASP A 65 1.60 -7.00 3.80
N SER A 66 1.38 -7.02 5.12
CA SER A 66 1.66 -8.19 5.93
C SER A 66 0.62 -8.43 7.01
N ALA A 67 0.47 -9.69 7.39
CA ALA A 67 -0.46 -10.12 8.42
C ALA A 67 0.09 -11.35 9.16
N PRO A 68 -0.31 -11.56 10.43
CA PRO A 68 0.09 -12.73 11.20
C PRO A 68 -0.58 -14.03 10.71
N VAL A 69 -1.67 -13.90 9.95
CA VAL A 69 -2.48 -15.01 9.42
C VAL A 69 -2.79 -14.77 7.95
N GLU A 70 -3.29 -15.79 7.27
CA GLU A 70 -3.77 -15.68 5.89
C GLU A 70 -4.89 -14.64 5.80
N VAL A 71 -4.70 -13.64 4.94
CA VAL A 71 -5.68 -12.59 4.63
C VAL A 71 -5.48 -12.13 3.20
N ASP A 72 -6.58 -11.77 2.55
CA ASP A 72 -6.54 -11.11 1.24
C ASP A 72 -6.55 -9.58 1.43
N THR A 73 -5.56 -8.89 0.85
CA THR A 73 -5.68 -7.44 0.61
C THR A 73 -6.30 -7.22 -0.76
N TRP A 74 -7.21 -6.24 -0.84
CA TRP A 74 -7.81 -5.81 -2.10
C TRP A 74 -7.45 -4.34 -2.38
N LEU A 75 -6.94 -4.08 -3.58
CA LEU A 75 -6.61 -2.73 -4.05
C LEU A 75 -7.59 -2.29 -5.12
N CYS A 76 -8.01 -1.03 -5.03
CA CYS A 76 -8.92 -0.42 -5.99
C CYS A 76 -8.60 1.06 -6.16
N THR A 77 -8.89 1.58 -7.35
CA THR A 77 -8.90 3.02 -7.61
C THR A 77 -10.12 3.34 -8.43
N TYR A 78 -10.98 4.24 -7.96
CA TYR A 78 -12.19 4.63 -8.69
C TYR A 78 -12.07 6.04 -9.30
N LEU A 79 -11.29 6.93 -8.66
CA LEU A 79 -11.02 8.28 -9.13
C LEU A 79 -9.54 8.64 -8.97
N GLY A 80 -9.04 9.53 -9.83
CA GLY A 80 -7.65 10.00 -9.79
C GLY A 80 -6.63 9.07 -10.46
N ALA A 81 -5.36 9.25 -10.10
CA ALA A 81 -4.29 8.32 -10.46
C ALA A 81 -4.51 6.99 -9.73
N CYS A 82 -4.05 5.88 -10.30
CA CYS A 82 -4.21 4.55 -9.70
C CYS A 82 -2.95 4.08 -8.99
N SER A 83 -3.15 3.15 -8.07
CA SER A 83 -2.05 2.38 -7.48
C SER A 83 -1.28 1.62 -8.57
N GLU A 84 0.00 1.40 -8.29
CA GLU A 84 0.92 0.72 -9.19
C GLU A 84 1.50 -0.52 -8.49
N GLY A 85 1.69 -1.57 -9.27
CA GLY A 85 2.45 -2.76 -8.88
C GLY A 85 3.88 -2.71 -9.44
N LEU A 86 4.76 -3.46 -8.79
CA LEU A 86 6.13 -3.70 -9.23
C LEU A 86 6.38 -5.21 -9.23
N ALA A 87 7.01 -5.73 -10.29
CA ALA A 87 7.37 -7.14 -10.35
C ALA A 87 8.38 -7.49 -9.23
N ASN A 88 8.23 -8.65 -8.59
CA ASN A 88 9.06 -9.01 -7.44
C ASN A 88 10.54 -9.10 -7.79
N GLU A 89 10.87 -9.56 -9.00
CA GLU A 89 12.22 -9.63 -9.57
C GLU A 89 12.85 -8.24 -9.78
N ASP A 90 12.01 -7.23 -10.01
CA ASP A 90 12.39 -5.83 -10.23
C ASP A 90 12.42 -5.02 -8.94
N ALA A 91 12.11 -5.64 -7.80
CA ALA A 91 12.12 -5.02 -6.50
C ALA A 91 13.37 -5.40 -5.69
N ARG A 92 13.83 -4.49 -4.84
CA ARG A 92 14.86 -4.73 -3.83
C ARG A 92 14.41 -4.13 -2.51
N ARG A 93 14.52 -4.87 -1.39
CA ARG A 93 14.18 -4.30 -0.07
C ARG A 93 15.12 -3.15 0.24
N LYS A 94 14.58 -2.01 0.71
CA LYS A 94 15.39 -0.82 1.03
C LYS A 94 16.42 -1.11 2.12
N VAL A 95 16.06 -1.94 3.12
CA VAL A 95 16.94 -2.36 4.22
C VAL A 95 18.14 -3.23 3.77
N GLU A 96 18.15 -3.70 2.52
CA GLU A 96 19.28 -4.43 1.93
C GLU A 96 20.24 -3.51 1.14
N VAL A 97 19.88 -2.24 0.95
CA VAL A 97 20.77 -1.24 0.32
C VAL A 97 21.84 -0.86 1.35
N PRO A 98 23.16 -1.00 1.05
CA PRO A 98 24.22 -0.84 2.04
C PRO A 98 24.18 0.50 2.78
N GLU A 99 23.94 1.59 2.05
CA GLU A 99 23.91 2.94 2.59
C GLU A 99 22.72 3.13 3.55
N ILE A 100 21.55 2.59 3.19
CA ILE A 100 20.34 2.60 4.03
C ILE A 100 20.55 1.73 5.27
N ARG A 101 21.08 0.51 5.08
CA ARG A 101 21.32 -0.43 6.19
C ARG A 101 22.31 0.15 7.20
N ALA A 102 23.38 0.80 6.74
CA ALA A 102 24.33 1.46 7.62
C ALA A 102 23.69 2.60 8.42
N GLN A 103 22.80 3.40 7.80
CA GLN A 103 22.06 4.44 8.51
C GLN A 103 21.11 3.88 9.57
N LEU A 104 20.37 2.83 9.24
CA LEU A 104 19.48 2.15 10.17
C LEU A 104 20.24 1.49 11.34
N LEU A 105 21.42 0.91 11.09
CA LEU A 105 22.27 0.36 12.16
C LEU A 105 22.81 1.45 13.09
N MET A 106 23.18 2.62 12.55
CA MET A 106 23.57 3.77 13.37
C MET A 106 22.41 4.29 14.22
N GLU A 107 21.19 4.29 13.68
CA GLU A 107 19.98 4.66 14.41
C GLU A 107 19.63 3.65 15.52
N TYR A 108 19.79 2.35 15.23
CA TYR A 108 19.57 1.28 16.20
C TYR A 108 20.61 1.28 17.33
N GLY A 109 21.87 1.59 17.03
CA GLY A 109 22.97 1.68 18.01
C GLY A 109 23.49 0.33 18.52
N GLY A 110 23.06 -0.78 17.92
CA GLY A 110 23.45 -2.16 18.27
C GLY A 110 24.15 -2.92 17.16
N ALA A 111 24.25 -4.23 17.31
CA ALA A 111 24.77 -5.13 16.28
C ALA A 111 23.68 -5.47 15.24
N ASP A 112 24.12 -5.97 14.07
CA ASP A 112 23.21 -6.51 13.06
C ASP A 112 22.77 -7.93 13.44
N ASP A 113 21.83 -8.03 14.37
CA ASP A 113 21.34 -9.26 14.99
C ASP A 113 19.81 -9.37 14.99
N GLU A 114 19.26 -10.32 15.77
CA GLU A 114 17.81 -10.51 15.90
C GLU A 114 17.10 -9.26 16.43
N GLY A 115 17.73 -8.49 17.32
CA GLY A 115 17.18 -7.25 17.84
C GLY A 115 17.12 -6.15 16.78
N PHE A 116 18.09 -6.10 15.87
CA PHE A 116 18.01 -5.22 14.72
C PHE A 116 16.88 -5.64 13.76
N ALA A 117 16.68 -6.94 13.55
CA ALA A 117 15.57 -7.42 12.73
C ALA A 117 14.19 -7.05 13.32
N GLU A 118 14.05 -7.11 14.64
CA GLU A 118 12.85 -6.65 15.36
C GLU A 118 12.66 -5.14 15.20
N PHE A 119 13.71 -4.34 15.39
CA PHE A 119 13.69 -2.90 15.15
C PHE A 119 13.21 -2.54 13.74
N LEU A 120 13.71 -3.23 12.71
CA LEU A 120 13.28 -3.01 11.32
C LEU A 120 11.80 -3.35 11.12
N HIS A 121 11.29 -4.38 11.80
CA HIS A 121 9.91 -4.81 11.70
C HIS A 121 8.95 -3.86 12.42
N GLU A 122 9.27 -3.44 13.64
CA GLU A 122 8.47 -2.49 14.43
C GLU A 122 8.28 -1.15 13.71
N HIS A 123 9.32 -0.70 12.99
CA HIS A 123 9.28 0.52 12.19
C HIS A 123 8.78 0.28 10.76
N SER A 124 8.35 -0.94 10.41
CA SER A 124 7.91 -1.37 9.07
C SER A 124 8.97 -1.24 7.95
N TYR A 125 10.22 -0.91 8.27
CA TYR A 125 11.29 -0.70 7.28
C TYR A 125 11.54 -1.93 6.40
N ASP A 126 11.38 -3.14 6.95
CA ASP A 126 11.57 -4.41 6.26
C ASP A 126 10.51 -4.69 5.17
N SER A 127 9.44 -3.89 5.13
CA SER A 127 8.29 -4.04 4.23
C SER A 127 8.40 -3.15 2.99
N HIS A 128 9.40 -2.28 2.90
CA HIS A 128 9.54 -1.31 1.81
C HIS A 128 10.63 -1.67 0.81
N TYR A 129 10.32 -1.39 -0.46
CA TYR A 129 11.10 -1.78 -1.62
C TYR A 129 11.47 -0.55 -2.46
N ALA A 130 12.61 -0.64 -3.13
CA ALA A 130 13.02 0.26 -4.19
C ALA A 130 12.96 -0.49 -5.53
N PRO A 131 12.53 0.17 -6.62
CA PRO A 131 12.66 -0.37 -7.96
C PRO A 131 14.14 -0.53 -8.31
N ARG A 132 14.48 -1.66 -8.93
CA ARG A 132 15.80 -1.87 -9.53
C ARG A 132 15.97 -0.97 -10.76
N PRO A 133 17.22 -0.69 -11.19
CA PRO A 133 17.46 0.05 -12.44
C PRO A 133 16.75 -0.61 -13.62
N GLY A 134 15.94 0.17 -14.34
CA GLY A 134 15.19 -0.30 -15.51
C GLY A 134 13.81 -0.90 -15.21
N ALA A 135 13.46 -1.10 -13.95
CA ALA A 135 12.15 -1.60 -13.54
C ALA A 135 11.00 -0.74 -14.11
N GLN A 136 9.92 -1.41 -14.52
CA GLN A 136 8.73 -0.77 -15.08
C GLN A 136 7.52 -1.07 -14.18
N PRO A 137 7.09 -0.12 -13.33
CA PRO A 137 5.83 -0.25 -12.62
C PRO A 137 4.65 -0.42 -13.58
N TYR A 138 3.65 -1.18 -13.17
CA TYR A 138 2.43 -1.38 -13.95
C TYR A 138 1.22 -0.84 -13.17
N ALA A 139 0.32 -0.18 -13.90
CA ALA A 139 -0.89 0.39 -13.34
C ALA A 139 -1.93 -0.70 -13.05
N PHE A 140 -2.54 -0.67 -11.86
CA PHE A 140 -3.73 -1.49 -11.58
C PHE A 140 -4.99 -0.98 -12.29
N GLY A 141 -4.95 0.25 -12.83
CA GLY A 141 -6.05 0.84 -13.56
C GLY A 141 -7.16 1.40 -12.65
N ARG A 142 -8.23 1.88 -13.28
CA ARG A 142 -9.40 2.46 -12.59
C ARG A 142 -10.61 1.56 -12.75
N PHE A 143 -11.50 1.60 -11.76
CA PHE A 143 -12.69 0.72 -11.70
C PHE A 143 -12.30 -0.76 -11.80
N ALA A 144 -11.15 -1.10 -11.22
CA ALA A 144 -10.63 -2.44 -11.13
C ALA A 144 -10.40 -2.76 -9.66
N LEU A 145 -10.83 -3.95 -9.26
CA LEU A 145 -10.67 -4.49 -7.93
C LEU A 145 -9.66 -5.64 -8.00
N TRP A 146 -8.46 -5.42 -7.47
CA TRP A 146 -7.35 -6.36 -7.51
C TRP A 146 -7.21 -7.06 -6.18
N ARG A 147 -7.31 -8.39 -6.17
CA ARG A 147 -6.85 -9.21 -5.06
C ARG A 147 -5.34 -9.36 -5.14
N ILE A 148 -4.62 -8.97 -4.11
CA ILE A 148 -3.16 -9.04 -4.07
C ILE A 148 -2.68 -9.99 -2.97
N ALA A 149 -1.50 -10.59 -3.18
CA ALA A 149 -0.89 -11.48 -2.20
C ALA A 149 -0.29 -10.67 -1.03
N THR A 150 -0.67 -11.04 0.19
CA THR A 150 -0.16 -10.46 1.45
C THR A 150 0.93 -11.35 2.03
N ARG A 151 1.92 -10.75 2.71
CA ARG A 151 2.97 -11.50 3.41
C ARG A 151 2.43 -12.08 4.72
N TRP A 152 2.44 -13.40 4.84
CA TRP A 152 2.13 -14.12 6.08
C TRP A 152 2.96 -15.42 6.15
N PRO A 153 3.17 -16.04 7.33
CA PRO A 153 4.16 -17.11 7.53
C PRO A 153 4.05 -18.34 6.61
N GLY A 154 2.88 -18.64 6.05
CA GLY A 154 2.66 -19.78 5.16
C GLY A 154 2.32 -19.41 3.71
N SER A 155 2.51 -18.15 3.29
CA SER A 155 2.18 -17.72 1.93
C SER A 155 2.93 -18.55 0.88
N PRO A 156 2.25 -19.15 -0.12
CA PRO A 156 2.89 -19.97 -1.14
C PRO A 156 3.59 -19.14 -2.23
N VAL A 157 3.35 -17.82 -2.25
CA VAL A 157 3.87 -16.89 -3.25
C VAL A 157 4.46 -15.64 -2.58
N PRO A 158 5.40 -14.94 -3.25
CA PRO A 158 5.85 -13.64 -2.81
C PRO A 158 4.68 -12.66 -2.68
N PRO A 159 4.71 -11.75 -1.69
CA PRO A 159 3.71 -10.71 -1.58
C PRO A 159 3.80 -9.72 -2.74
N CYS A 160 2.67 -9.09 -3.07
CA CYS A 160 2.60 -8.09 -4.11
C CYS A 160 3.30 -6.79 -3.66
N VAL A 161 4.31 -6.37 -4.42
CA VAL A 161 4.95 -5.07 -4.21
C VAL A 161 4.12 -4.01 -4.91
N HIS A 162 3.61 -3.04 -4.16
CA HIS A 162 2.69 -2.03 -4.68
C HIS A 162 2.85 -0.68 -3.97
N ARG A 163 2.23 0.37 -4.52
CA ARG A 163 2.12 1.68 -3.88
C ARG A 163 0.85 2.40 -4.27
N ALA A 164 0.39 3.29 -3.40
CA ALA A 164 -0.55 4.34 -3.75
C ALA A 164 0.13 5.40 -4.63
N PRO A 165 -0.62 6.09 -5.50
CA PRO A 165 -0.10 7.21 -6.26
C PRO A 165 0.17 8.41 -5.33
N VAL A 166 1.15 9.24 -5.70
CA VAL A 166 1.39 10.51 -5.02
C VAL A 166 0.31 11.51 -5.39
N ASN A 167 -0.39 12.06 -4.40
CA ASN A 167 -1.30 13.18 -4.63
C ASN A 167 -0.47 14.37 -5.13
N ARG A 168 -0.85 15.02 -6.24
CA ARG A 168 -0.18 16.24 -6.71
C ARG A 168 -1.15 17.41 -6.72
N PRO A 169 -0.71 18.64 -6.43
CA PRO A 169 -1.55 19.82 -6.58
C PRO A 169 -2.15 19.86 -8.00
N GLY A 170 -3.48 19.93 -8.09
CA GLY A 170 -4.22 19.92 -9.36
C GLY A 170 -4.66 18.53 -9.86
N ASN A 171 -4.20 17.44 -9.25
CA ASN A 171 -4.75 16.11 -9.47
C ASN A 171 -5.90 15.85 -8.49
N LEU A 172 -6.92 15.10 -8.93
CA LEU A 172 -7.88 14.50 -8.00
C LEU A 172 -7.11 13.51 -7.10
N ALA A 173 -7.31 13.62 -5.78
CA ALA A 173 -6.70 12.71 -4.82
C ALA A 173 -7.11 11.25 -5.10
N CYS A 174 -6.24 10.32 -4.72
CA CYS A 174 -6.54 8.89 -4.74
C CYS A 174 -7.69 8.56 -3.77
N CYS A 175 -8.59 7.68 -4.24
CA CYS A 175 -9.82 7.17 -3.60
C CYS A 175 -11.07 8.03 -3.82
#